data_AF-A0ABC8TNW4-F1
#
_entry.id   AF-A0ABC8TNW4-F1
#
_cell.length_a   1.000
_cell.length_b   1.000
_cell.length_c   1.000
_cell.angle_alpha   90.00
_cell.angle_beta   90.00
_cell.angle_gamma   90.00
#
_symmetry.space_group_name_H-M   'P 1'
#
loop_
_entity.id
_entity.type
_entity.pdbx_description
1 polymer ?
#
loop_
_entity_poly.entity_id
_entity_poly.type
_entity_poly.pdbx_seq_one_letter_code
_entity_poly.pdbx_strand_id
1 'polypeptide(L)'
;MLSAVLCVVAALLVICVTHWIYKWRNPKCKNGVLPPGSMGLPFIGETLSLIIPSNSLALHPFIKKRIARYGPVFRTNVAGRSLIVTTDPEFNYFIMQRDGKLVESWYLDAFAKVFAQSGEIKPDTAHIHKYVRNTALRWFGMESLKDRLLPQIEVLAKKTLVKWASKESIDVKSEAATVSIDFGAQQLFSYNPEKSPEQISELFKDLIQGLMSFPLNIPGTMYHKCIKNHKKYWI
;
A
#
# COMPACT_ATOMS: atom_id res chain seq x y z
N MET A 1 15.18 8.47 52.92
CA MET A 1 14.04 7.62 52.51
C MET A 1 13.53 7.93 51.10
N LEU A 2 13.21 9.19 50.77
CA LEU A 2 12.69 9.57 49.44
C LEU A 2 13.62 9.16 48.26
N SER A 3 14.93 9.36 48.40
CA SER A 3 15.92 8.96 47.38
C SER A 3 15.96 7.46 47.14
N ALA A 4 15.83 6.64 48.18
CA ALA A 4 15.86 5.18 48.04
C ALA A 4 14.59 4.67 47.34
N VAL A 5 13.43 5.25 47.67
CA VAL A 5 12.16 4.95 46.99
C VAL A 5 12.24 5.32 45.51
N LEU A 6 12.77 6.49 45.17
CA LEU A 6 12.97 6.93 43.78
C LEU A 6 13.88 5.97 43.00
N CYS A 7 15.00 5.52 43.59
CA CYS A 7 15.90 4.55 42.95
C CYS A 7 15.23 3.20 42.69
N VAL A 8 14.43 2.69 43.64
CA VAL A 8 13.70 1.43 43.47
C VAL A 8 12.64 1.55 42.38
N VAL A 9 11.87 2.64 42.36
CA VAL A 9 10.88 2.90 41.31
C VAL A 9 11.55 2.99 39.94
N ALA A 10 12.67 3.71 39.82
CA ALA A 10 13.43 3.81 38.58
C ALA A 10 13.94 2.43 38.10
N ALA A 11 14.48 1.61 39.00
CA ALA A 11 14.96 0.27 38.67
C ALA A 11 13.82 -0.65 38.18
N LEU A 12 12.66 -0.62 38.87
CA LEU A 12 11.48 -1.38 38.44
C LEU A 12 10.97 -0.92 37.07
N LEU A 13 10.96 0.40 36.81
CA LEU A 13 10.59 0.93 35.49
C LEU A 13 11.54 0.44 34.40
N VAL A 14 12.86 0.43 34.63
CA VAL A 14 13.84 -0.09 33.67
C VAL A 14 13.62 -1.59 33.42
N ILE A 15 13.38 -2.39 34.45
CA ILE A 15 13.08 -3.83 34.30
C ILE A 15 11.80 -4.03 33.49
N CYS A 16 10.74 -3.30 33.81
CA CYS A 16 9.46 -3.37 33.08
C CYS A 16 9.64 -3.01 31.59
N VAL A 17 10.35 -1.92 31.30
CA VAL A 17 10.59 -1.45 29.93
C VAL A 17 11.47 -2.44 29.16
N THR A 18 12.56 -2.93 29.76
CA THR A 18 13.44 -3.91 29.11
C THR A 18 12.74 -5.23 28.85
N HIS A 19 11.96 -5.73 29.82
CA HIS A 19 11.15 -6.93 29.64
C HIS A 19 10.10 -6.76 28.53
N TRP A 20 9.45 -5.60 28.48
CA TRP A 20 8.50 -5.27 27.43
C TRP A 20 9.16 -5.20 26.04
N ILE A 21 10.34 -4.56 25.91
CA ILE A 21 11.12 -4.52 24.66
C ILE A 21 11.55 -5.93 24.25
N TYR A 22 11.99 -6.76 25.19
CA TYR A 22 12.37 -8.14 24.91
C TYR A 22 11.19 -8.94 24.35
N LYS A 23 10.01 -8.82 24.97
CA LYS A 23 8.77 -9.46 24.51
C LYS A 23 8.35 -8.96 23.13
N TRP A 24 8.49 -7.66 22.86
CA TRP A 24 8.23 -7.07 21.53
C TRP A 24 9.14 -7.67 20.45
N ARG A 25 10.44 -7.76 20.71
CA ARG A 25 11.43 -8.28 19.74
C ARG A 25 11.31 -9.78 19.51
N ASN A 26 10.84 -10.51 20.51
CA ASN A 26 10.73 -11.97 20.53
C ASN A 26 9.28 -12.45 20.73
N PRO A 27 8.38 -12.18 19.75
CA PRO A 27 7.04 -12.72 19.76
C PRO A 27 7.09 -14.25 19.74
N LYS A 28 6.21 -14.88 20.51
CA LYS A 28 6.05 -16.34 20.55
C LYS A 28 4.91 -16.75 19.62
N CYS A 29 5.08 -17.87 18.94
CA CYS A 29 3.98 -18.57 18.27
C CYS A 29 3.51 -19.71 19.19
N LYS A 30 2.20 -19.88 19.37
CA LYS A 30 1.66 -20.95 20.24
C LYS A 30 1.89 -22.34 19.65
N ASN A 31 1.71 -22.49 18.33
CA ASN A 31 1.70 -23.78 17.64
C ASN A 31 2.72 -23.79 16.48
N GLY A 32 3.98 -23.46 16.76
CA GLY A 32 5.04 -23.56 15.76
C GLY A 32 6.19 -22.59 15.97
N VAL A 33 7.03 -22.49 14.95
CA VAL A 33 8.22 -21.62 14.94
C VAL A 33 7.96 -20.48 13.96
N LEU A 34 8.21 -19.24 14.39
CA LEU A 34 8.14 -18.09 13.50
C LEU A 34 9.36 -18.06 12.58
N PRO A 35 9.23 -17.57 11.33
CA PRO A 35 10.37 -17.31 10.48
C PRO A 35 11.42 -16.41 11.16
N PRO A 36 12.70 -16.51 10.78
CA PRO A 36 13.73 -15.58 11.23
C PRO A 36 13.36 -14.14 10.85
N GLY A 37 13.86 -13.15 11.58
CA GLY A 37 13.61 -11.75 11.26
C GLY A 37 13.66 -10.81 12.45
N SER A 38 13.29 -9.54 12.22
CA SER A 38 13.45 -8.43 13.17
C SER A 38 12.14 -7.69 13.36
N MET A 39 11.69 -7.47 14.61
CA MET A 39 10.53 -6.62 14.90
C MET A 39 10.87 -5.12 14.96
N GLY A 40 12.13 -4.74 14.71
CA GLY A 40 12.57 -3.36 14.75
C GLY A 40 12.37 -2.69 16.12
N LEU A 41 12.08 -1.38 16.08
CA LEU A 41 11.77 -0.58 17.27
C LEU A 41 10.32 -0.83 17.73
N PRO A 42 10.02 -0.72 19.03
CA PRO A 42 8.64 -0.74 19.48
C PRO A 42 7.76 0.31 18.77
N PHE A 43 6.52 -0.06 18.47
CA PHE A 43 5.50 0.74 17.74
C PHE A 43 5.80 1.06 16.27
N ILE A 44 7.03 1.42 15.92
CA ILE A 44 7.40 1.83 14.56
C ILE A 44 7.88 0.64 13.72
N GLY A 45 8.47 -0.36 14.35
CA GLY A 45 9.06 -1.50 13.65
C GLY A 45 10.26 -1.12 12.80
N GLU A 46 10.28 -1.58 11.55
CA GLU A 46 11.29 -1.27 10.54
C GLU A 46 10.75 -0.33 9.43
N THR A 47 9.58 0.28 9.65
CA THR A 47 8.82 1.07 8.65
C THR A 47 9.66 2.13 7.96
N LEU A 48 10.46 2.89 8.70
CA LEU A 48 11.28 3.96 8.13
C LEU A 48 12.23 3.43 7.05
N SER A 49 12.84 2.26 7.29
CA SER A 49 13.73 1.64 6.31
C SER A 49 12.99 1.15 5.06
N LEU A 50 11.69 0.86 5.17
CA LEU A 50 10.86 0.41 4.05
C LEU A 50 10.34 1.58 3.21
N ILE A 51 9.97 2.70 3.83
CA ILE A 51 9.37 3.86 3.12
C ILE A 51 10.42 4.80 2.50
N ILE A 52 11.69 4.71 2.90
CA ILE A 52 12.76 5.50 2.28
C ILE A 52 12.83 5.13 0.79
N PRO A 53 12.65 6.09 -0.14
CA PRO A 53 12.62 5.79 -1.56
C PRO A 53 13.93 5.17 -2.05
N SER A 54 13.79 4.25 -3.00
CA SER A 54 14.91 3.68 -3.75
C SER A 54 14.82 4.15 -5.20
N ASN A 55 15.91 4.69 -5.73
CA ASN A 55 16.03 5.06 -7.15
C ASN A 55 16.28 3.86 -8.07
N SER A 56 16.37 2.64 -7.50
CA SER A 56 16.56 1.40 -8.26
C SER A 56 15.23 0.82 -8.73
N LEU A 57 15.19 0.36 -9.98
CA LEU A 57 14.11 -0.48 -10.53
C LEU A 57 14.14 -1.92 -9.98
N ALA A 58 15.22 -2.31 -9.29
CA ALA A 58 15.35 -3.62 -8.67
C ALA A 58 14.56 -3.69 -7.34
N LEU A 59 14.59 -4.87 -6.72
CA LEU A 59 13.97 -5.09 -5.42
C LEU A 59 14.46 -4.07 -4.38
N HIS A 60 13.51 -3.53 -3.61
CA HIS A 60 13.78 -2.49 -2.63
C HIS A 60 14.96 -2.87 -1.71
N PRO A 61 15.93 -1.97 -1.44
CA PRO A 61 17.11 -2.27 -0.63
C PRO A 61 16.79 -2.83 0.75
N PHE A 62 15.66 -2.40 1.34
CA PHE A 62 15.12 -2.98 2.56
C PHE A 62 14.95 -4.50 2.42
N ILE A 63 14.17 -4.94 1.43
CA ILE A 63 13.84 -6.34 1.21
C ILE A 63 15.10 -7.12 0.84
N LYS A 64 15.93 -6.61 -0.08
CA LYS A 64 17.19 -7.25 -0.49
C LYS A 64 18.10 -7.58 0.69
N LYS A 65 18.26 -6.63 1.62
CA LYS A 65 19.06 -6.83 2.84
C LYS A 65 18.48 -7.89 3.78
N ARG A 66 17.15 -8.00 3.87
CA ARG A 66 16.49 -9.01 4.73
C ARG A 66 16.56 -10.40 4.11
N ILE A 67 16.38 -10.52 2.79
CA ILE A 67 16.57 -11.79 2.08
C ILE A 67 17.99 -12.32 2.33
N ALA A 68 19.00 -11.48 2.14
CA ALA A 68 20.39 -11.88 2.34
C ALA A 68 20.71 -12.32 3.78
N ARG A 69 19.97 -11.80 4.78
CA ARG A 69 20.22 -12.07 6.20
C ARG A 69 19.35 -13.21 6.76
N TYR A 70 18.09 -13.27 6.38
CA TYR A 70 17.07 -14.13 7.00
C TYR A 70 16.52 -15.19 6.04
N GLY A 71 16.86 -15.11 4.76
CA GLY A 71 16.32 -15.98 3.72
C GLY A 71 15.03 -15.44 3.08
N PRO A 72 14.43 -16.21 2.16
CA PRO A 72 13.32 -15.75 1.32
C PRO A 72 12.02 -15.53 2.08
N VAL A 73 11.87 -16.10 3.28
CA VAL A 73 10.72 -15.92 4.17
C VAL A 73 11.22 -15.40 5.52
N PHE A 74 10.77 -14.21 5.90
CA PHE A 74 11.22 -13.55 7.13
C PHE A 74 10.11 -12.75 7.80
N ARG A 75 10.21 -12.57 9.12
CA ARG A 75 9.30 -11.71 9.89
C ARG A 75 9.82 -10.28 10.01
N THR A 76 8.90 -9.32 10.03
CA THR A 76 9.18 -7.91 10.29
C THR A 76 8.03 -7.22 11.03
N ASN A 77 8.19 -5.95 11.36
CA ASN A 77 7.11 -5.09 11.82
C ASN A 77 7.06 -3.82 10.97
N VAL A 78 5.89 -3.49 10.43
CA VAL A 78 5.66 -2.30 9.60
C VAL A 78 4.39 -1.61 10.08
N ALA A 79 4.46 -0.31 10.31
CA ALA A 79 3.41 0.54 10.88
C ALA A 79 2.75 -0.08 12.13
N GLY A 80 3.57 -0.66 13.01
CA GLY A 80 3.10 -1.32 14.25
C GLY A 80 2.49 -2.71 14.04
N ARG A 81 2.38 -3.19 12.80
CA ARG A 81 1.82 -4.51 12.46
C ARG A 81 2.95 -5.53 12.26
N SER A 82 2.85 -6.68 12.92
CA SER A 82 3.73 -7.81 12.71
C SER A 82 3.40 -8.50 11.39
N LEU A 83 4.40 -8.67 10.52
CA LEU A 83 4.23 -9.21 9.17
C LEU A 83 5.19 -10.36 8.92
N ILE A 84 4.79 -11.28 8.05
CA ILE A 84 5.68 -12.23 7.39
C ILE A 84 5.80 -11.78 5.94
N VAL A 85 7.03 -11.58 5.48
CA VAL A 85 7.35 -11.26 4.09
C VAL A 85 7.91 -12.51 3.44
N THR A 86 7.36 -12.85 2.29
CA THR A 86 7.82 -13.98 1.47
C THR A 86 8.20 -13.51 0.08
N THR A 87 9.37 -13.96 -0.36
CA THR A 87 9.88 -13.84 -1.73
C THR A 87 10.08 -15.22 -2.37
N ASP A 88 9.58 -16.26 -1.70
CA ASP A 88 9.60 -17.63 -2.19
C ASP A 88 8.44 -17.84 -3.19
N PRO A 89 8.72 -18.17 -4.47
CA PRO A 89 7.68 -18.30 -5.48
C PRO A 89 6.65 -19.39 -5.19
N GLU A 90 7.07 -20.53 -4.65
CA GLU A 90 6.19 -21.68 -4.37
C GLU A 90 5.24 -21.36 -3.22
N PHE A 91 5.76 -20.75 -2.15
CA PHE A 91 4.97 -20.33 -1.02
C PHE A 91 4.01 -19.18 -1.40
N ASN A 92 4.47 -18.24 -2.22
CA ASN A 92 3.59 -17.18 -2.76
C ASN A 92 2.43 -17.77 -3.56
N TYR A 93 2.72 -18.73 -4.45
CA TYR A 93 1.70 -19.42 -5.23
C TYR A 93 0.71 -20.17 -4.32
N PHE A 94 1.20 -20.88 -3.31
CA PHE A 94 0.35 -21.56 -2.33
C PHE A 94 -0.57 -20.58 -1.59
N ILE A 95 -0.05 -19.47 -1.08
CA ILE A 95 -0.84 -18.46 -0.36
C ILE A 95 -1.93 -17.88 -1.26
N MET A 96 -1.62 -17.57 -2.52
CA MET A 96 -2.58 -17.05 -3.50
C MET A 96 -3.70 -18.05 -3.80
N GLN A 97 -3.41 -19.35 -3.86
CA GLN A 97 -4.44 -20.39 -4.04
C GLN A 97 -5.39 -20.56 -2.84
N ARG A 98 -4.97 -20.08 -1.66
CA ARG A 98 -5.69 -20.26 -0.40
C ARG A 98 -6.42 -19.01 0.09
N ASP A 99 -6.45 -17.96 -0.73
CA ASP A 99 -7.24 -16.75 -0.47
C ASP A 99 -8.73 -17.10 -0.29
N GLY A 100 -9.34 -16.53 0.74
CA GLY A 100 -10.70 -16.84 1.19
C GLY A 100 -10.87 -18.21 1.87
N LYS A 101 -9.79 -18.97 2.11
CA LYS A 101 -9.83 -20.28 2.78
C LYS A 101 -8.92 -20.33 4.01
N LEU A 102 -7.62 -20.13 3.83
CA LEU A 102 -6.62 -20.12 4.91
C LEU A 102 -6.07 -18.72 5.18
N VAL A 103 -6.17 -17.84 4.18
CA VAL A 103 -5.74 -16.45 4.27
C VAL A 103 -6.84 -15.56 3.74
N GLU A 104 -6.88 -14.32 4.20
CA GLU A 104 -7.74 -13.28 3.68
C GLU A 104 -6.87 -12.12 3.20
N SER A 105 -7.23 -11.53 2.07
CA SER A 105 -6.61 -10.31 1.57
C SER A 105 -6.79 -9.17 2.58
N TRP A 106 -5.68 -8.63 3.06
CA TRP A 106 -5.63 -7.48 3.95
C TRP A 106 -4.79 -6.38 3.31
N TYR A 107 -5.28 -5.14 3.42
CA TYR A 107 -4.54 -3.94 3.03
C TYR A 107 -4.20 -3.14 4.28
N LEU A 108 -3.12 -2.34 4.23
CA LEU A 108 -2.74 -1.45 5.33
C LEU A 108 -3.96 -0.62 5.79
N ASP A 109 -4.08 -0.37 7.11
CA ASP A 109 -5.24 0.31 7.69
C ASP A 109 -5.55 1.67 7.02
N ALA A 110 -4.52 2.35 6.52
CA ALA A 110 -4.62 3.56 5.71
C ALA A 110 -5.41 3.33 4.41
N PHE A 111 -5.05 2.29 3.65
CA PHE A 111 -5.75 1.89 2.43
C PHE A 111 -7.16 1.42 2.78
N ALA A 112 -7.31 0.60 3.82
CA ALA A 112 -8.64 0.14 4.26
C ALA A 112 -9.55 1.33 4.61
N LYS A 113 -9.06 2.36 5.30
CA LYS A 113 -9.86 3.55 5.66
C LYS A 113 -10.24 4.43 4.47
N VAL A 114 -9.38 4.50 3.46
CA VAL A 114 -9.66 5.25 2.22
C VAL A 114 -10.67 4.48 1.37
N PHE A 115 -10.48 3.17 1.18
CA PHE A 115 -11.33 2.39 0.27
C PHE A 115 -12.58 1.80 0.94
N ALA A 116 -12.69 1.83 2.27
CA ALA A 116 -13.92 1.48 2.96
C ALA A 116 -14.95 2.61 2.82
N GLN A 117 -15.95 2.38 1.97
CA GLN A 117 -17.25 3.05 2.13
C GLN A 117 -17.76 2.70 3.53
N SER A 118 -18.07 3.72 4.31
CA SER A 118 -18.56 3.63 5.69
C SER A 118 -19.59 2.51 5.89
N GLY A 119 -19.27 1.51 6.71
CA GLY A 119 -20.23 0.55 7.22
C GLY A 119 -19.59 -0.67 7.87
N GLU A 120 -19.90 -0.92 9.15
CA GLU A 120 -19.59 -2.14 9.92
C GLU A 120 -20.36 -3.38 9.45
N ILE A 121 -20.87 -3.37 8.23
CA ILE A 121 -21.49 -4.54 7.62
C ILE A 121 -20.36 -5.24 6.89
N LYS A 122 -20.08 -6.49 7.25
CA LYS A 122 -19.36 -7.42 6.38
C LYS A 122 -20.41 -8.07 5.46
N PRO A 123 -20.84 -7.44 4.35
CA PRO A 123 -21.56 -8.15 3.33
C PRO A 123 -20.68 -9.33 2.88
N ASP A 124 -21.32 -10.41 2.39
CA ASP A 124 -20.61 -11.60 1.94
C ASP A 124 -19.49 -11.20 0.96
N THR A 125 -18.28 -11.15 1.50
CA THR A 125 -17.13 -10.52 0.86
C THR A 125 -16.76 -11.30 -0.39
N ALA A 126 -17.09 -12.59 -0.44
CA ALA A 126 -16.93 -13.44 -1.60
C ALA A 126 -17.88 -13.03 -2.75
N HIS A 127 -19.14 -12.69 -2.46
CA HIS A 127 -20.10 -12.25 -3.49
C HIS A 127 -19.73 -10.89 -4.08
N ILE A 128 -19.35 -9.92 -3.24
CA ILE A 128 -18.89 -8.61 -3.72
C ILE A 128 -17.60 -8.75 -4.52
N HIS A 129 -16.62 -9.52 -4.03
CA HIS A 129 -15.39 -9.76 -4.76
C HIS A 129 -15.66 -10.42 -6.13
N LYS A 130 -16.55 -11.42 -6.19
CA LYS A 130 -16.96 -12.05 -7.45
C LYS A 130 -17.64 -11.07 -8.39
N TYR A 131 -18.53 -10.22 -7.89
CA TYR A 131 -19.21 -9.20 -8.68
C TYR A 131 -18.23 -8.15 -9.24
N VAL A 132 -17.35 -7.61 -8.40
CA VAL A 132 -16.32 -6.64 -8.79
C VAL A 132 -15.38 -7.26 -9.82
N ARG A 133 -14.90 -8.49 -9.58
CA ARG A 133 -14.05 -9.22 -10.53
C ARG A 133 -14.73 -9.42 -11.87
N ASN A 134 -15.97 -9.89 -11.87
CA ASN A 134 -16.72 -10.13 -13.11
C ASN A 134 -16.99 -8.82 -13.86
N THR A 135 -17.28 -7.74 -13.15
CA THR A 135 -17.41 -6.41 -13.74
C THR A 135 -16.08 -5.98 -14.35
N ALA A 136 -14.97 -6.03 -13.62
CA ALA A 136 -13.65 -5.69 -14.16
C ALA A 136 -13.31 -6.50 -15.41
N LEU A 137 -13.56 -7.82 -15.40
CA LEU A 137 -13.35 -8.68 -16.57
C LEU A 137 -14.29 -8.39 -17.75
N ARG A 138 -15.51 -7.89 -17.50
CA ARG A 138 -16.38 -7.43 -18.58
C ARG A 138 -15.89 -6.14 -19.23
N TRP A 139 -15.23 -5.26 -18.48
CA TRP A 139 -14.75 -3.98 -18.99
C TRP A 139 -13.36 -4.06 -19.61
N PHE A 140 -12.48 -4.88 -19.02
CA PHE A 140 -11.06 -5.01 -19.35
C PHE A 140 -10.64 -6.43 -19.74
N GLY A 141 -11.59 -7.34 -19.94
CA GLY A 141 -11.30 -8.69 -20.42
C GLY A 141 -10.85 -8.71 -21.88
N MET A 142 -10.44 -9.89 -22.32
CA MET A 142 -9.84 -10.09 -23.65
C MET A 142 -10.70 -9.58 -24.81
N GLU A 143 -12.01 -9.76 -24.75
CA GLU A 143 -12.95 -9.32 -25.78
C GLU A 143 -13.02 -7.78 -25.85
N SER A 144 -13.33 -7.12 -24.72
CA SER A 144 -13.33 -5.66 -24.65
C SER A 144 -11.97 -5.05 -24.96
N LEU A 145 -10.88 -5.72 -24.60
CA LEU A 145 -9.53 -5.28 -24.94
C LEU A 145 -9.35 -5.23 -26.45
N LYS A 146 -9.69 -6.32 -27.16
CA LYS A 146 -9.54 -6.42 -28.61
C LYS A 146 -10.44 -5.46 -29.37
N ASP A 147 -11.73 -5.44 -29.03
CA ASP A 147 -12.73 -4.82 -29.89
C ASP A 147 -12.94 -3.33 -29.57
N ARG A 148 -12.64 -2.91 -28.34
CA ARG A 148 -12.94 -1.56 -27.86
C ARG A 148 -11.70 -0.81 -27.36
N LEU A 149 -10.93 -1.39 -26.45
CA LEU A 149 -9.87 -0.66 -25.76
C LEU A 149 -8.63 -0.47 -26.63
N LEU A 150 -8.19 -1.48 -27.40
CA LEU A 150 -7.00 -1.37 -28.24
C LEU A 150 -7.09 -0.22 -29.27
N PRO A 151 -8.18 -0.09 -30.06
CA PRO A 151 -8.32 1.05 -30.97
C PRO A 151 -8.31 2.41 -30.24
N GLN A 152 -8.95 2.49 -29.07
CA GLN A 152 -8.96 3.72 -28.27
C GLN A 152 -7.57 4.07 -27.71
N ILE A 153 -6.82 3.07 -27.25
CA ILE A 153 -5.44 3.23 -26.77
C ILE A 153 -4.55 3.70 -27.93
N GLU A 154 -4.72 3.16 -29.14
CA GLU A 154 -3.95 3.60 -30.31
C GLU A 154 -4.22 5.07 -30.65
N VAL A 155 -5.49 5.47 -30.69
CA VAL A 155 -5.88 6.87 -30.95
C VAL A 155 -5.32 7.79 -29.85
N LEU A 156 -5.45 7.39 -28.58
CA LEU A 156 -4.93 8.13 -27.44
C LEU A 156 -3.40 8.26 -27.51
N ALA A 157 -2.69 7.18 -27.84
CA ALA A 157 -1.24 7.17 -27.97
C ALA A 157 -0.80 8.12 -29.09
N LYS A 158 -1.43 8.07 -30.27
CA LYS A 158 -1.14 8.99 -31.39
C LYS A 158 -1.37 10.45 -30.99
N LYS A 159 -2.53 10.78 -30.42
CA LYS A 159 -2.86 12.15 -29.97
C LYS A 159 -1.85 12.65 -28.93
N THR A 160 -1.52 11.80 -27.96
CA THR A 160 -0.55 12.10 -26.89
C THR A 160 0.84 12.36 -27.46
N LEU A 161 1.33 11.49 -28.35
CA LEU A 161 2.66 11.62 -28.95
C LEU A 161 2.77 12.88 -29.80
N VAL A 162 1.74 13.23 -30.58
CA VAL A 162 1.71 14.50 -31.34
C VAL A 162 1.78 15.71 -30.40
N LYS A 163 1.00 15.70 -29.31
CA LYS A 163 1.03 16.76 -28.29
C LYS A 163 2.38 16.86 -27.58
N TRP A 164 3.03 15.73 -27.32
CA TRP A 164 4.35 15.71 -26.69
C TRP A 164 5.44 16.22 -27.63
N ALA A 165 5.38 15.85 -28.91
CA ALA A 165 6.32 16.29 -29.93
C ALA A 165 6.29 17.80 -30.19
N SER A 166 5.17 18.49 -29.88
CA SER A 166 5.07 19.95 -29.99
C SER A 166 5.64 20.71 -28.81
N LYS A 167 6.15 20.02 -27.77
CA LYS A 167 6.79 20.64 -26.60
C LYS A 167 8.30 20.48 -26.71
N GLU A 168 9.06 21.45 -26.19
CA GLU A 168 10.53 21.39 -26.15
C GLU A 168 11.03 20.20 -25.31
N SER A 169 10.40 19.95 -24.17
CA SER A 169 10.68 18.79 -23.32
C SER A 169 9.44 18.40 -22.51
N ILE A 170 9.43 17.16 -22.01
CA ILE A 170 8.39 16.62 -21.13
C ILE A 170 8.99 15.77 -20.01
N ASP A 171 8.30 15.72 -18.87
CA ASP A 171 8.51 14.66 -17.88
C ASP A 171 7.67 13.44 -18.29
N VAL A 172 8.31 12.47 -18.94
CA VAL A 172 7.65 11.26 -19.44
C VAL A 172 6.95 10.48 -18.32
N LYS A 173 7.52 10.44 -17.11
CA LYS A 173 6.92 9.70 -15.98
C LYS A 173 5.61 10.36 -15.55
N SER A 174 5.62 11.67 -15.37
CA SER A 174 4.43 12.42 -14.95
C SER A 174 3.34 12.40 -16.03
N GLU A 175 3.72 12.62 -17.29
CA GLU A 175 2.79 12.68 -18.41
C GLU A 175 2.20 11.31 -18.75
N ALA A 176 3.00 10.23 -18.77
CA ALA A 176 2.49 8.87 -18.99
C ALA A 176 1.54 8.43 -17.86
N ALA A 177 1.84 8.79 -16.61
CA ALA A 177 0.95 8.53 -15.49
C ALA A 177 -0.39 9.28 -15.65
N THR A 178 -0.35 10.55 -16.04
CA THR A 178 -1.57 11.35 -16.30
C THR A 178 -2.43 10.70 -17.39
N VAL A 179 -1.84 10.38 -18.55
CA VAL A 179 -2.56 9.75 -19.67
C VAL A 179 -3.20 8.42 -19.26
N SER A 180 -2.49 7.61 -18.47
CA SER A 180 -3.00 6.31 -17.99
C SER A 180 -4.16 6.48 -17.00
N ILE A 181 -4.06 7.42 -16.07
CA ILE A 181 -5.10 7.67 -15.06
C ILE A 181 -6.35 8.25 -15.74
N ASP A 182 -6.18 9.25 -16.61
CA ASP A 182 -7.30 9.89 -17.30
C ASP A 182 -8.03 8.89 -18.21
N PHE A 183 -7.29 8.01 -18.90
CA PHE A 183 -7.90 6.92 -19.68
C PHE A 183 -8.68 5.95 -18.79
N GLY A 184 -8.09 5.51 -17.67
CA GLY A 184 -8.79 4.65 -16.71
C GLY A 184 -10.07 5.29 -16.15
N ALA A 185 -10.00 6.58 -15.80
CA ALA A 185 -11.15 7.35 -15.33
C ALA A 185 -12.23 7.50 -16.41
N GLN A 186 -11.82 7.72 -17.67
CA GLN A 186 -12.74 7.75 -18.80
C GLN A 186 -13.48 6.42 -18.96
N GLN A 187 -12.76 5.29 -18.86
CA GLN A 187 -13.38 3.97 -18.98
C GLN A 187 -14.30 3.63 -17.80
N LEU A 188 -13.93 4.00 -16.58
CA LEU A 188 -14.67 3.59 -15.38
C LEU A 188 -15.85 4.51 -15.03
N PHE A 189 -15.71 5.82 -15.27
CA PHE A 189 -16.64 6.84 -14.79
C PHE A 189 -17.14 7.78 -15.90
N SER A 190 -16.85 7.47 -17.17
CA SER A 190 -17.14 8.36 -18.31
C SER A 190 -16.54 9.76 -18.14
N TYR A 191 -15.41 9.87 -17.42
CA TYR A 191 -14.70 11.12 -17.19
C TYR A 191 -14.18 11.73 -18.51
N ASN A 192 -14.16 13.06 -18.59
CA ASN A 192 -13.57 13.77 -19.70
C ASN A 192 -12.60 14.85 -19.20
N PRO A 193 -11.27 14.66 -19.37
CA PRO A 193 -10.26 15.59 -18.85
C PRO A 193 -10.32 16.99 -19.48
N GLU A 194 -10.93 17.14 -20.66
CA GLU A 194 -11.07 18.44 -21.33
C GLU A 194 -12.29 19.23 -20.83
N LYS A 195 -13.25 18.58 -20.16
CA LYS A 195 -14.54 19.17 -19.76
C LYS A 195 -14.76 19.21 -18.24
N SER A 196 -13.95 18.48 -17.48
CA SER A 196 -14.10 18.39 -16.04
C SER A 196 -13.30 19.48 -15.32
N PRO A 197 -13.88 20.15 -14.31
CA PRO A 197 -13.16 21.14 -13.51
C PRO A 197 -12.10 20.50 -12.61
N GLU A 198 -12.28 19.23 -12.23
CA GLU A 198 -11.30 18.46 -11.46
C GLU A 198 -10.30 17.71 -12.34
N GLN A 199 -9.02 17.79 -11.96
CA GLN A 199 -7.95 16.97 -12.54
C GLN A 199 -7.84 15.65 -11.77
N ILE A 200 -8.54 14.61 -12.23
CA ILE A 200 -8.58 13.29 -11.56
C ILE A 200 -7.17 12.70 -11.42
N SER A 201 -6.31 12.90 -12.41
CA SER A 201 -4.91 12.47 -12.35
C SER A 201 -4.12 13.12 -11.21
N GLU A 202 -4.36 14.39 -10.90
CA GLU A 202 -3.73 15.05 -9.74
C GLU A 202 -4.26 14.49 -8.42
N LEU A 203 -5.59 14.35 -8.30
CA LEU A 203 -6.22 13.77 -7.11
C LEU A 203 -5.73 12.35 -6.85
N PHE A 204 -5.58 11.55 -7.90
CA PHE A 204 -5.05 10.19 -7.80
C PHE A 204 -3.57 10.17 -7.41
N LYS A 205 -2.74 11.06 -7.98
CA LYS A 205 -1.33 11.20 -7.58
C LYS A 205 -1.20 11.57 -6.10
N ASP A 206 -1.97 12.56 -5.64
CA ASP A 206 -2.02 12.97 -4.23
C ASP A 206 -2.45 11.82 -3.31
N LEU A 207 -3.47 11.06 -3.72
CA LEU A 207 -3.98 9.90 -3.00
C LEU A 207 -2.88 8.84 -2.82
N ILE A 208 -2.22 8.44 -3.90
CA ILE A 208 -1.16 7.43 -3.87
C ILE A 208 0.04 7.89 -3.03
N GLN A 209 0.45 9.16 -3.16
CA GLN A 209 1.53 9.71 -2.35
C GLN A 209 1.19 9.70 -0.85
N GLY A 210 -0.04 10.06 -0.49
CA GLY A 210 -0.48 10.02 0.90
C GLY A 210 -0.58 8.60 1.46
N LEU A 211 -1.11 7.67 0.68
CA LEU A 211 -1.21 6.25 1.05
C LEU A 211 0.17 5.59 1.24
N MET A 212 1.19 6.02 0.49
CA MET A 212 2.56 5.51 0.59
C MET A 212 3.40 6.24 1.66
N SER A 213 2.87 7.30 2.27
CA SER A 213 3.55 8.05 3.33
C SER A 213 3.40 7.40 4.71
N PHE A 214 4.23 7.81 5.68
CA PHE A 214 4.10 7.31 7.04
C PHE A 214 2.71 7.69 7.61
N PRO A 215 1.96 6.75 8.22
CA PRO A 215 0.53 6.92 8.53
C PRO A 215 0.30 7.78 9.78
N LEU A 216 0.72 9.04 9.73
CA LEU A 216 0.65 10.00 10.82
C LEU A 216 -0.31 11.12 10.45
N ASN A 217 -1.47 11.18 11.10
CA ASN A 217 -2.52 12.16 10.79
C ASN A 217 -2.30 13.50 11.50
N ILE A 218 -1.21 14.20 11.15
CA ILE A 218 -0.87 15.51 11.71
C ILE A 218 -0.90 16.56 10.58
N PRO A 219 -1.47 17.77 10.81
CA PRO A 219 -1.43 18.86 9.84
C PRO A 219 -0.01 19.08 9.27
N GLY A 220 0.10 19.20 7.95
CA GLY A 220 1.37 19.34 7.24
C GLY A 220 1.99 18.03 6.72
N THR A 221 1.50 16.87 7.15
CA THR A 221 1.93 15.57 6.58
C THR A 221 1.19 15.21 5.29
N MET A 222 1.82 14.43 4.41
CA MET A 222 1.18 13.89 3.20
C MET A 222 -0.02 13.00 3.52
N TYR A 223 0.08 12.19 4.58
CA TYR A 223 -1.02 11.36 5.06
C TYR A 223 -2.24 12.19 5.46
N HIS A 224 -2.05 13.30 6.20
CA HIS A 224 -3.14 14.20 6.57
C HIS A 224 -3.79 14.86 5.35
N LYS A 225 -2.99 15.36 4.39
CA LYS A 225 -3.51 15.93 3.12
C LYS A 225 -4.38 14.91 2.39
N CYS A 226 -3.92 13.67 2.28
CA CYS A 226 -4.64 12.58 1.63
C CYS A 226 -5.97 12.26 2.31
N ILE A 227 -6.01 12.10 3.64
CA ILE A 227 -7.27 11.85 4.36
C ILE A 227 -8.24 13.04 4.21
N LYS A 228 -7.74 14.28 4.22
CA LYS A 228 -8.56 15.48 4.03
C LYS A 228 -9.15 15.54 2.62
N ASN A 229 -8.35 15.29 1.58
CA ASN A 229 -8.81 15.24 0.20
C ASN A 229 -9.82 14.11 -0.01
N HIS A 230 -9.57 12.93 0.57
CA HIS A 230 -10.50 11.82 0.49
C HIS A 230 -11.90 12.19 1.01
N LYS A 231 -11.97 12.81 2.19
CA LYS A 231 -13.23 13.29 2.79
C LYS A 231 -13.95 14.37 1.97
N LYS A 232 -13.23 15.13 1.14
CA LYS A 232 -13.80 16.24 0.37
C LYS A 232 -14.42 15.78 -0.95
N TYR A 233 -13.84 14.76 -1.57
CA TYR A 233 -14.17 14.35 -2.94
C TYR A 233 -14.88 12.99 -3.02
N TRP A 234 -14.87 12.18 -1.96
CA TRP A 234 -15.32 10.78 -2.01
C TRP A 234 -16.30 10.38 -0.90
N ILE A 235 -16.59 11.31 0.03
CA ILE A 235 -17.65 11.23 1.05
C ILE A 235 -18.53 12.46 0.85
#